data_AF-A0A4P6I011-F1
#
_entry.id   AF-A0A4P6I011-F1
#
_cell.length_a   1.000
_cell.length_b   1.000
_cell.length_c   1.000
_cell.angle_alpha   90.00
_cell.angle_beta   90.00
_cell.angle_gamma   90.00
#
_symmetry.space_group_name_H-M   'P 1'
#
loop_
_entity.id
_entity.type
_entity.pdbx_description
1 polymer ?
#
loop_
_entity_poly.entity_id
_entity_poly.type
_entity_poly.pdbx_seq_one_letter_code
_entity_poly.pdbx_strand_id
1 'polypeptide(L)' 'MEIRCGQCGRLLAKGTGTIEIKCPRCRTINHVRAASPKDSPERADKECSRGPTAL' A
#
# COMPACT_ATOMS: atom_id res chain seq x y z
N MET A 1 -1.13 -7.39 3.35
CA MET A 1 -0.20 -6.26 3.50
C MET A 1 0.74 -6.53 4.67
N GLU A 2 2.02 -6.16 4.55
CA GLU A 2 2.99 -6.23 5.66
C GLU A 2 3.26 -4.83 6.21
N ILE A 3 3.29 -4.70 7.53
CA ILE A 3 3.65 -3.47 8.24
C ILE A 3 5.06 -3.66 8.79
N ARG A 4 6.01 -2.89 8.27
CA ARG A 4 7.42 -2.96 8.67
C ARG A 4 7.84 -1.70 9.40
N CYS A 5 8.78 -1.86 10.33
CA CYS A 5 9.38 -0.75 11.03
C CYS A 5 10.16 0.13 10.05
N GLY A 6 9.82 1.41 9.98
CA GLY A 6 10.51 2.40 9.13
C GLY A 6 11.97 2.68 9.50
N GLN A 7 12.45 2.22 10.67
CA GLN A 7 13.84 2.41 11.09
C GLN A 7 14.72 1.17 10.91
N CYS A 8 14.23 -0.03 11.21
CA CYS A 8 15.03 -1.26 11.15
C CYS A 8 14.51 -2.34 10.20
N GLY A 9 13.41 -2.07 9.48
CA GLY A 9 12.81 -3.00 8.51
C GLY A 9 12.16 -4.25 9.10
N ARG A 10 12.18 -4.43 10.43
CA ARG A 10 11.55 -5.58 11.10
C ARG A 10 10.04 -5.59 10.84
N LEU A 11 9.50 -6.75 10.50
CA LEU A 11 8.06 -6.99 10.42
C LEU A 11 7.43 -6.75 11.80
N LEU A 12 6.41 -5.89 11.85
CA LEU A 12 5.68 -5.52 13.05
C LEU A 12 4.32 -6.22 13.11
N ALA A 13 3.60 -6.24 11.98
CA ALA A 13 2.30 -6.88 11.86
C ALA A 13 1.97 -7.23 10.39
N LYS A 14 0.99 -8.11 10.21
CA LYS A 14 0.33 -8.36 8.92
C LYS A 14 -1.14 -8.01 9.07
N GLY A 15 -1.65 -7.15 8.20
CA GLY A 15 -3.02 -6.66 8.32
C GLY A 15 -3.22 -5.33 7.64
N THR A 16 -4.35 -4.70 7.92
CA THR A 16 -4.81 -3.46 7.31
C THR A 16 -5.39 -2.53 8.37
N GLY A 17 -5.41 -1.22 8.09
CA GLY A 17 -5.90 -0.20 9.01
C GLY A 17 -4.80 0.69 9.57
N THR A 18 -5.17 1.54 10.54
CA THR A 18 -4.25 2.48 11.20
C THR A 18 -3.79 1.88 12.52
N ILE A 19 -2.48 1.80 12.73
CA ILE A 19 -1.90 1.26 13.96
C ILE A 19 -0.73 2.13 14.44
N GLU A 20 -0.68 2.35 15.75
CA GLU A 20 0.50 2.79 16.48
C GLU A 20 1.12 1.57 17.17
N ILE A 21 2.37 1.25 16.87
CA ILE A 21 3.06 0.09 17.44
C ILE A 21 4.53 0.40 17.71
N LYS A 22 5.02 0.02 18.89
CA LYS A 22 6.44 0.11 19.24
C LYS A 22 7.20 -1.07 18.66
N CYS A 23 8.30 -0.80 17.95
CA CYS A 23 9.18 -1.85 17.46
C CYS A 23 9.92 -2.52 18.63
N PRO A 24 9.79 -3.85 18.83
CA PRO A 24 10.47 -4.54 19.93
C PRO A 24 11.99 -4.60 19.77
N ARG A 25 12.51 -4.36 18.54
CA ARG A 25 13.95 -4.38 18.25
C ARG A 25 14.63 -3.04 18.49
N CYS A 26 14.17 -1.98 17.83
CA CYS A 26 14.82 -0.67 17.85
C CYS A 26 14.11 0.37 18.72
N ARG A 27 12.97 0.02 19.32
CA ARG A 27 12.15 0.88 20.20
C ARG A 27 11.48 2.08 19.54
N THR A 28 11.65 2.30 18.23
CA THR A 28 10.90 3.31 17.47
C THR A 28 9.40 3.07 17.59
N ILE A 29 8.63 4.13 17.81
CA ILE A 29 7.16 4.12 17.73
C ILE A 29 6.79 4.37 16.26
N ASN A 30 6.11 3.41 15.65
CA ASN A 30 5.67 3.49 14.27
C ASN A 30 4.17 3.83 14.21
N HIS A 31 3.84 4.95 13.57
CA HIS A 31 2.49 5.29 13.12
C HIS A 31 2.35 4.85 11.67
N VAL A 32 1.55 3.81 11.41
CA VAL A 32 1.41 3.27 10.05
C VAL A 32 -0.06 3.19 9.67
N ARG A 33 -0.38 3.72 8.50
CA ARG A 33 -1.62 3.43 7.78
C ARG A 33 -1.35 2.31 6.79
N ALA A 34 -1.67 1.09 7.16
CA ALA A 34 -1.63 -0.03 6.24
C ALA A 34 -2.82 0.06 5.29
N ALA A 35 -2.54 -0.01 3.99
CA ALA A 35 -3.58 0.04 2.98
C ALA A 35 -4.65 -1.02 3.31
N SER A 36 -5.90 -0.57 3.46
CA SER A 36 -7.04 -1.48 3.46
C SER A 36 -7.14 -2.18 2.10
N PRO A 37 -7.70 -3.40 2.05
CA PRO A 37 -8.11 -3.94 0.77
C PRO A 37 -9.05 -2.89 0.19
N LYS A 38 -8.69 -2.32 -0.95
CA LYS A 38 -9.58 -1.40 -1.62
C LYS A 38 -10.71 -2.28 -2.15
N ASP A 39 -11.88 -2.26 -1.53
CA ASP A 39 -13.11 -2.69 -2.19
C ASP A 39 -13.35 -1.69 -3.32
N SER A 40 -12.81 -1.96 -4.50
CA SER A 40 -13.22 -1.27 -5.72
C SER A 40 -12.98 -2.16 -6.93
N PRO A 41 -14.02 -2.51 -7.68
CA PRO A 41 -13.85 -2.91 -9.07
C PRO A 41 -13.44 -1.64 -9.84
N GLU A 42 -12.15 -1.51 -10.18
CA GLU A 42 -11.71 -0.45 -11.07
C GLU A 42 -12.26 -0.72 -12.49
N ARG A 43 -13.37 -0.03 -12.77
CA ARG A 43 -13.81 0.58 -14.02
C ARG A 43 -12.84 0.43 -15.23
N ALA A 44 -13.32 -0.33 -16.23
CA ALA A 44 -13.09 -0.20 -17.68
C ALA A 44 -11.66 0.10 -18.19
N ASP A 45 -10.90 -0.95 -18.44
CA ASP A 45 -9.95 -1.00 -19.55
C ASP A 45 -10.66 -1.41 -20.86
N LYS A 46 -10.32 -0.69 -21.94
CA LYS A 46 -10.60 -0.85 -23.40
C LYS A 46 -10.99 0.54 -23.92
N GLU A 47 -10.27 1.18 -24.82
CA GLU A 47 -9.50 0.67 -25.94
C GLU A 47 -8.49 1.76 -26.36
N CYS A 48 -7.29 1.31 -26.72
CA CYS A 48 -6.28 2.09 -27.43
C CYS A 48 -6.84 2.56 -28.78
N SER A 49 -6.98 3.86 -29.01
CA SER A 49 -7.07 4.40 -30.37
C SER A 49 -5.96 5.42 -30.60
N ARG A 50 -4.86 4.90 -31.16
CA ARG A 50 -3.86 5.68 -31.89
C ARG A 50 -4.61 6.41 -33.03
N GLY A 51 -4.61 7.74 -33.01
CA GLY A 51 -4.74 8.50 -34.27
C GLY A 51 -3.35 8.66 -34.91
N PRO A 52 -3.24 9.20 -36.13
CA PRO A 52 -4.22 9.29 -37.22
C PRO A 52 -3.68 8.60 -38.50
N THR A 53 -4.53 8.32 -39.50
CA THR A 53 -4.07 8.24 -40.89
C THR A 53 -5.07 8.96 -41.77
N ALA A 54 -4.64 10.09 -42.34
CA ALA A 54 -5.25 10.71 -43.49
C ALA A 54 -4.85 9.94 -44.75
N LEU A 55 -5.83 9.60 -45.60
CA LEU A 55 -5.77 9.73 -47.05
C LEU A 55 -7.19 9.68 -47.63
#